data_AF-A0A7S2HYU7-F1
#
_entry.id   AF-A0A7S2HYU7-F1
#
_cell.length_a   1.000
_cell.length_b   1.000
_cell.length_c   1.000
_cell.angle_alpha   90.00
_cell.angle_beta   90.00
_cell.angle_gamma   90.00
#
_symmetry.space_group_name_H-M   'P 1'
#
loop_
_entity.id
_entity.type
_entity.pdbx_description
1 polymer ?
#
loop_
_entity_poly.entity_id
_entity_poly.type
_entity_poly.pdbx_seq_one_letter_code
_entity_poly.pdbx_strand_id
1 'polypeptide(L)'
;MSTPKPKGLSFGPDKKSMLALGDAVAARLAMDRDFDLIDPEEPAPDALVLEGATLAGMATGWIGVYERQRGREMKDGAPAYRHINNPVLWIARDDEGTWRGQYEGKLGQRVSQLKLVDKSCVNPCSPSEEAWQYLDPATSDWEKSWSLRCRAAEADEVEVARTKRPAEPTLLSFEGCDPGGLSALAVGYLGLYTRGKELNEKKETVDRDVNHSPCWRNVANPMLYLARGSDGGWVAQGEVSLGTQDGVMRLRDNICALPTMSAQPWLAFDGKGWRPMAGLQVREATEDEVAKAMESQPPPPPGFTLSVGEGETASDFEGTYELQEGHVNKSAAYRRVIGPQGEERERHEDSKWLVRGRNGCWVGQLGRQLGLDSGALQRPHTGLTSPCDSSGSVAWQEYMQKTWRDIEGMQARALLSRPLEALRPAAPPAEPTTQPTEPSGEAEADASLQPAAPQPEPPVDLV
;
A
#
# COMPACT_ATOMS: atom_id res chain seq x y z
N MET A 1 24.42 78.19 43.97
CA MET A 1 24.62 76.90 43.29
C MET A 1 23.98 75.82 44.15
N SER A 2 22.88 75.23 43.71
CA SER A 2 22.26 74.07 44.35
C SER A 2 21.92 73.07 43.24
N THR A 3 22.62 71.95 43.25
CA THR A 3 22.44 70.86 42.29
C THR A 3 21.17 70.07 42.66
N PRO A 4 20.30 69.75 41.68
CA PRO A 4 19.11 68.94 41.95
C PRO A 4 19.49 67.48 42.20
N LYS A 5 18.90 66.88 43.24
CA LYS A 5 19.07 65.46 43.58
C LYS A 5 18.42 64.56 42.51
N PRO A 6 19.03 63.43 42.13
CA PRO A 6 18.47 62.49 41.18
C PRO A 6 17.24 61.77 41.76
N LYS A 7 16.18 61.68 40.95
CA LYS A 7 15.01 60.83 41.22
C LYS A 7 15.42 59.37 41.05
N GLY A 8 15.30 58.56 42.10
CA GLY A 8 15.51 57.12 42.01
C GLY A 8 14.42 56.48 41.15
N LEU A 9 14.83 55.81 40.06
CA LEU A 9 13.99 54.84 39.36
C LEU A 9 13.88 53.58 40.24
N SER A 10 12.66 53.27 40.71
CA SER A 10 12.38 51.97 41.30
C SER A 10 12.09 50.97 40.18
N PHE A 11 13.04 50.10 39.86
CA PHE A 11 12.80 48.90 39.07
C PHE A 11 12.32 47.79 40.00
N GLY A 12 11.01 47.57 40.02
CA GLY A 12 10.39 46.43 40.67
C GLY A 12 8.92 46.35 40.27
N PRO A 13 8.38 45.16 39.98
CA PRO A 13 6.95 45.01 39.74
C PRO A 13 6.21 45.54 40.96
N ASP A 14 5.16 46.33 40.73
CA ASP A 14 4.38 46.89 41.82
C ASP A 14 3.78 45.75 42.66
N LYS A 15 3.55 46.02 43.95
CA LYS A 15 3.05 45.03 44.90
C LYS A 15 1.74 44.37 44.43
N LYS A 16 0.96 45.07 43.62
CA LYS A 16 -0.31 44.60 43.06
C LYS A 16 -0.09 43.55 41.97
N SER A 17 0.93 43.72 41.15
CA SER A 17 1.37 42.77 40.12
C SER A 17 1.93 41.49 40.74
N MET A 18 2.66 41.58 41.85
CA MET A 18 3.14 40.39 42.56
C MET A 18 2.02 39.61 43.25
N LEU A 19 1.02 40.29 43.81
CA LEU A 19 -0.17 39.65 44.39
C LEU A 19 -1.02 38.94 43.32
N ALA A 20 -1.26 39.58 42.18
CA ALA A 20 -1.98 38.96 41.08
C ALA A 20 -1.26 37.72 40.51
N LEU A 21 0.08 37.74 40.47
CA LEU A 21 0.88 36.58 40.10
C LEU A 21 0.77 35.45 41.14
N GLY A 22 0.79 35.81 42.43
CA GLY A 22 0.60 34.85 43.54
C GLY A 22 -0.78 34.18 43.50
N ASP A 23 -1.84 34.95 43.26
CA ASP A 23 -3.21 34.43 43.15
C ASP A 23 -3.38 33.54 41.91
N ALA A 24 -2.75 33.91 40.78
CA ALA A 24 -2.77 33.08 39.57
C ALA A 24 -2.01 31.75 39.74
N VAL A 25 -0.88 31.77 40.45
CA VAL A 25 -0.11 30.55 40.79
C VAL A 25 -0.88 29.69 41.78
N ALA A 26 -1.53 30.28 42.79
CA ALA A 26 -2.35 29.56 43.75
C ALA A 26 -3.60 28.95 43.09
N ALA A 27 -4.27 29.67 42.18
CA ALA A 27 -5.39 29.14 41.41
C ALA A 27 -4.96 27.98 40.49
N ARG A 28 -3.76 28.06 39.91
CA ARG A 28 -3.20 26.97 39.09
C ARG A 28 -2.84 25.74 39.93
N LEU A 29 -2.22 25.94 41.10
CA LEU A 29 -1.96 24.85 42.06
C LEU A 29 -3.24 24.25 42.65
N ALA A 30 -4.32 25.03 42.76
CA ALA A 30 -5.63 24.53 43.19
C ALA A 30 -6.30 23.69 42.08
N MET A 31 -6.20 24.10 40.81
CA MET A 31 -6.66 23.29 39.67
C MET A 31 -5.86 22.00 39.49
N ASP A 32 -4.57 22.01 39.84
CA ASP A 32 -3.73 20.79 39.79
C ASP A 32 -4.05 19.82 40.95
N ARG A 33 -4.71 20.26 42.05
CA ARG A 33 -5.09 19.41 43.20
C ARG A 33 -6.37 18.59 43.02
N ASP A 34 -7.21 18.90 42.04
CA ASP A 34 -8.42 18.11 41.75
C ASP A 34 -8.10 16.81 40.97
N PHE A 35 -6.84 16.56 40.62
CA PHE A 35 -6.39 15.35 39.92
C PHE A 35 -5.90 14.21 40.85
N ASP A 36 -5.92 14.40 42.17
CA ASP A 36 -5.23 13.50 43.12
C ASP A 36 -5.97 12.20 43.48
N LEU A 37 -7.13 11.87 42.90
CA LEU A 37 -7.84 10.62 43.23
C LEU A 37 -8.57 10.03 42.01
N ILE A 38 -7.84 9.53 41.02
CA ILE A 38 -8.40 8.46 40.17
C ILE A 38 -8.33 7.18 41.00
N ASP A 39 -9.49 6.68 41.42
CA ASP A 39 -9.62 5.40 42.11
C ASP A 39 -9.02 4.30 41.20
N PRO A 40 -8.10 3.43 41.68
CA PRO A 40 -7.61 2.31 40.88
C PRO A 40 -8.70 1.34 40.41
N GLU A 41 -9.93 1.43 40.95
CA GLU A 41 -11.12 0.73 40.46
C GLU A 41 -11.84 1.42 39.29
N GLU A 42 -11.52 2.67 38.96
CA GLU A 42 -12.21 3.40 37.91
C GLU A 42 -11.85 2.83 36.52
N PRO A 43 -12.85 2.46 35.70
CA PRO A 43 -12.60 1.84 34.42
C PRO A 43 -11.80 2.79 33.52
N ALA A 44 -10.81 2.24 32.82
CA ALA A 44 -10.02 3.03 31.88
C ALA A 44 -10.93 3.78 30.89
N PRO A 45 -10.68 5.09 30.66
CA PRO A 45 -11.61 5.94 29.91
C PRO A 45 -11.83 5.42 28.49
N ASP A 46 -13.00 5.70 27.92
CA ASP A 46 -13.32 5.29 26.54
C ASP A 46 -12.56 6.13 25.50
N ALA A 47 -12.12 7.34 25.86
CA ALA A 47 -11.31 8.21 25.02
C ALA A 47 -10.39 9.09 25.86
N LEU A 48 -9.28 9.54 25.26
CA LEU A 48 -8.31 10.43 25.91
C LEU A 48 -7.85 11.54 24.98
N VAL A 49 -7.37 12.63 25.58
CA VAL A 49 -6.68 13.72 24.90
C VAL A 49 -5.23 13.75 25.37
N LEU A 50 -4.28 13.68 24.43
CA LEU A 50 -2.87 13.94 24.67
C LEU A 50 -2.56 15.39 24.29
N GLU A 51 -2.21 16.22 25.27
CA GLU A 51 -2.08 17.67 25.11
C GLU A 51 -0.96 18.29 25.98
N GLY A 52 -0.70 19.58 25.77
CA GLY A 52 0.03 20.42 26.72
C GLY A 52 1.51 20.70 26.38
N ALA A 53 2.07 20.11 25.33
CA ALA A 53 3.44 20.42 24.88
C ALA A 53 3.51 20.83 23.41
N THR A 54 4.44 21.73 23.10
CA THR A 54 4.90 21.94 21.73
C THR A 54 5.99 20.92 21.45
N LEU A 55 5.64 19.84 20.76
CA LEU A 55 6.59 18.82 20.33
C LEU A 55 7.28 19.27 19.04
N ALA A 56 8.44 18.68 18.72
CA ALA A 56 9.17 18.93 17.47
C ALA A 56 9.14 17.69 16.56
N GLY A 57 9.28 17.92 15.25
CA GLY A 57 9.35 16.85 14.24
C GLY A 57 8.16 15.89 14.29
N MET A 58 8.43 14.59 14.16
CA MET A 58 7.39 13.55 14.12
C MET A 58 6.66 13.38 15.47
N ALA A 59 7.21 13.86 16.58
CA ALA A 59 6.52 13.79 17.87
C ALA A 59 5.23 14.65 17.88
N THR A 60 5.14 15.68 17.02
CA THR A 60 3.96 16.55 16.90
C THR A 60 2.68 15.81 16.53
N GLY A 61 2.78 14.76 15.69
CA GLY A 61 1.63 14.00 15.21
C GLY A 61 0.89 13.23 16.29
N TRP A 62 1.50 13.04 17.46
CA TRP A 62 0.89 12.32 18.57
C TRP A 62 -0.09 13.19 19.37
N ILE A 63 -0.02 14.52 19.27
CA ILE A 63 -0.95 15.40 19.98
C ILE A 63 -2.35 15.28 19.36
N GLY A 64 -3.36 15.00 20.19
CA GLY A 64 -4.74 14.90 19.72
C GLY A 64 -5.61 14.00 20.57
N VAL A 65 -6.76 13.63 20.00
CA VAL A 65 -7.79 12.82 20.64
C VAL A 65 -7.68 11.38 20.18
N TYR A 66 -7.75 10.45 21.13
CA TYR A 66 -7.68 9.02 20.89
C TYR A 66 -8.90 8.32 21.46
N GLU A 67 -9.30 7.24 20.79
CA GLU A 67 -10.44 6.43 21.17
C GLU A 67 -9.98 5.01 21.51
N ARG A 68 -10.45 4.49 22.65
CA ARG A 68 -10.15 3.14 23.13
C ARG A 68 -10.70 2.12 22.15
N GLN A 69 -9.87 1.18 21.74
CA GLN A 69 -10.28 0.10 20.84
C GLN A 69 -10.64 -1.14 21.67
N ARG A 70 -11.94 -1.32 21.93
CA ARG A 70 -12.45 -2.48 22.68
C ARG A 70 -12.11 -3.78 21.95
N GLY A 71 -11.70 -4.81 22.69
CA GLY A 71 -11.25 -6.08 22.13
C GLY A 71 -9.81 -6.09 21.61
N ARG A 72 -9.10 -4.95 21.71
CA ARG A 72 -7.67 -4.86 21.39
C ARG A 72 -6.88 -4.46 22.64
N GLU A 73 -6.83 -5.39 23.57
CA GLU A 73 -6.09 -5.24 24.82
C GLU A 73 -4.65 -5.73 24.65
N MET A 74 -3.73 -5.00 25.27
CA MET A 74 -2.33 -5.35 25.33
C MET A 74 -2.11 -6.38 26.45
N LYS A 75 -0.85 -6.71 26.72
CA LYS A 75 -0.47 -7.57 27.84
C LYS A 75 -1.13 -7.07 29.14
N ASP A 76 -1.57 -8.02 29.96
CA ASP A 76 -2.23 -7.79 31.25
C ASP A 76 -3.57 -7.01 31.17
N GLY A 77 -4.25 -7.05 30.00
CA GLY A 77 -5.54 -6.40 29.79
C GLY A 77 -5.43 -4.88 29.60
N ALA A 78 -4.22 -4.35 29.43
CA ALA A 78 -4.02 -2.91 29.31
C ALA A 78 -4.70 -2.36 28.05
N PRO A 79 -5.43 -1.24 28.13
CA PRO A 79 -6.15 -0.67 27.00
C PRO A 79 -5.20 -0.16 25.91
N ALA A 80 -5.67 -0.18 24.66
CA ALA A 80 -5.03 0.49 23.53
C ALA A 80 -5.95 1.57 22.97
N TYR A 81 -5.38 2.75 22.70
CA TYR A 81 -6.11 3.92 22.21
C TYR A 81 -5.61 4.28 20.82
N ARG A 82 -6.52 4.44 19.86
CA ARG A 82 -6.21 4.81 18.48
C ARG A 82 -6.52 6.27 18.23
N HIS A 83 -5.61 6.99 17.58
CA HIS A 83 -5.79 8.40 17.27
C HIS A 83 -6.92 8.59 16.25
N ILE A 84 -7.87 9.49 16.54
CA ILE A 84 -9.11 9.65 15.75
C ILE A 84 -8.81 10.13 14.33
N ASN A 85 -7.85 11.06 14.18
CA ASN A 85 -7.52 11.66 12.88
C ASN A 85 -6.41 10.95 12.13
N ASN A 86 -5.73 9.98 12.76
CA ASN A 86 -4.64 9.24 12.14
C ASN A 86 -4.63 7.80 12.65
N PRO A 87 -5.28 6.86 11.96
CA PRO A 87 -5.56 5.53 12.49
C PRO A 87 -4.31 4.67 12.73
N VAL A 88 -3.14 5.07 12.22
CA VAL A 88 -1.88 4.33 12.50
C VAL A 88 -1.19 4.74 13.79
N LEU A 89 -1.62 5.82 14.45
CA LEU A 89 -1.02 6.30 15.69
C LEU A 89 -1.81 5.75 16.88
N TRP A 90 -1.10 5.11 17.80
CA TRP A 90 -1.68 4.46 18.97
C TRP A 90 -0.96 4.84 20.26
N ILE A 91 -1.72 4.98 21.34
CA ILE A 91 -1.18 4.95 22.69
C ILE A 91 -1.48 3.58 23.29
N ALA A 92 -0.42 2.81 23.54
CA ALA A 92 -0.52 1.44 24.03
C ALA A 92 0.63 1.09 24.97
N ARG A 93 0.43 0.08 25.80
CA ARG A 93 1.44 -0.42 26.74
C ARG A 93 2.36 -1.43 26.05
N ASP A 94 3.66 -1.29 26.25
CA ASP A 94 4.66 -2.26 25.76
C ASP A 94 4.81 -3.47 26.70
N ASP A 95 5.71 -4.38 26.32
CA ASP A 95 6.02 -5.59 27.09
C ASP A 95 6.71 -5.35 28.45
N GLU A 96 7.27 -4.15 28.68
CA GLU A 96 7.90 -3.71 29.93
C GLU A 96 6.95 -2.95 30.87
N GLY A 97 5.71 -2.74 30.43
CA GLY A 97 4.71 -1.98 31.17
C GLY A 97 4.80 -0.47 30.99
N THR A 98 5.53 0.01 29.97
CA THR A 98 5.69 1.44 29.61
C THR A 98 4.59 1.85 28.63
N TRP A 99 3.95 3.00 28.85
CA TRP A 99 3.02 3.57 27.88
C TRP A 99 3.78 4.23 26.73
N ARG A 100 3.35 3.99 25.48
CA ARG A 100 4.07 4.48 24.30
C ARG A 100 3.13 4.97 23.21
N GLY A 101 3.58 5.99 22.48
CA GLY A 101 3.12 6.30 21.14
C GLY A 101 3.72 5.32 20.13
N GLN A 102 2.93 4.36 19.67
CA GLN A 102 3.34 3.27 18.77
C GLN A 102 2.60 3.34 17.44
N TYR A 103 3.28 2.96 16.37
CA TYR A 103 2.61 2.64 15.12
C TYR A 103 1.87 1.32 15.26
N GLU A 104 0.78 1.18 14.52
CA GLU A 104 -0.04 -0.03 14.54
C GLU A 104 0.78 -1.33 14.34
N GLY A 105 1.64 -1.38 13.32
CA GLY A 105 2.50 -2.55 13.05
C GLY A 105 3.56 -2.82 14.12
N LYS A 106 3.65 -1.96 15.15
CA LYS A 106 4.61 -2.00 16.25
C LYS A 106 3.93 -2.01 17.62
N LEU A 107 2.62 -2.28 17.67
CA LEU A 107 1.89 -2.38 18.92
C LEU A 107 2.53 -3.40 19.86
N GLY A 108 2.75 -2.99 21.11
CA GLY A 108 3.36 -3.78 22.17
C GLY A 108 4.89 -3.87 22.10
N GLN A 109 5.50 -3.31 21.05
CA GLN A 109 6.96 -3.29 20.90
C GLN A 109 7.57 -2.05 21.57
N ARG A 110 8.87 -2.10 21.85
CA ARG A 110 9.62 -1.00 22.46
C ARG A 110 10.02 0.11 21.47
N VAL A 111 9.40 0.13 20.29
CA VAL A 111 9.66 1.10 19.22
C VAL A 111 8.60 2.18 19.29
N SER A 112 9.02 3.41 19.60
CA SER A 112 8.10 4.54 19.77
C SER A 112 8.83 5.86 19.57
N GLN A 113 8.09 6.92 19.26
CA GLN A 113 8.59 8.30 19.28
C GLN A 113 8.16 9.06 20.53
N LEU A 114 7.27 8.46 21.32
CA LEU A 114 6.73 9.01 22.54
C LEU A 114 6.62 7.89 23.59
N LYS A 115 7.01 8.12 24.84
CA LYS A 115 6.87 7.15 25.93
C LYS A 115 6.65 7.80 27.30
N LEU A 116 5.93 7.12 28.18
CA LEU A 116 5.81 7.43 29.59
C LEU A 116 6.31 6.22 30.39
N VAL A 117 7.43 6.41 31.07
CA VAL A 117 8.19 5.35 31.76
C VAL A 117 7.66 5.01 33.15
N ASP A 118 6.60 5.67 33.60
CA ASP A 118 5.94 5.36 34.85
C ASP A 118 5.17 4.04 34.73
N LYS A 119 5.70 3.00 35.36
CA LYS A 119 5.10 1.65 35.36
C LYS A 119 3.91 1.55 36.31
N SER A 120 3.76 2.48 37.24
CA SER A 120 2.64 2.51 38.19
C SER A 120 1.34 3.01 37.53
N CYS A 121 1.45 3.73 36.41
CA CYS A 121 0.31 4.18 35.63
C CYS A 121 -0.50 3.00 35.06
N VAL A 122 -1.68 2.77 35.62
CA VAL A 122 -2.63 1.74 35.16
C VAL A 122 -3.18 2.09 33.78
N ASN A 123 -3.36 3.38 33.51
CA ASN A 123 -3.73 3.91 32.19
C ASN A 123 -2.95 5.22 31.91
N PRO A 124 -2.95 5.75 30.67
CA PRO A 124 -2.18 6.95 30.33
C PRO A 124 -2.59 8.22 31.10
N CYS A 125 -3.83 8.27 31.60
CA CYS A 125 -4.39 9.41 32.33
C CYS A 125 -4.17 9.31 33.84
N SER A 126 -3.62 8.19 34.33
CA SER A 126 -3.27 8.05 35.74
C SER A 126 -2.25 9.12 36.14
N PRO A 127 -2.30 9.62 37.40
CA PRO A 127 -1.25 10.47 37.93
C PRO A 127 0.12 9.79 37.77
N SER A 128 1.09 10.54 37.25
CA SER A 128 2.45 10.06 36.98
C SER A 128 3.44 11.03 37.62
N GLU A 129 4.42 10.50 38.35
CA GLU A 129 5.55 11.31 38.84
C GLU A 129 6.61 11.54 37.75
N GLU A 130 6.54 10.77 36.65
CA GLU A 130 7.42 10.94 35.50
C GLU A 130 6.78 11.76 34.39
N ALA A 131 7.63 12.50 33.68
CA ALA A 131 7.25 13.18 32.45
C ALA A 131 7.11 12.20 31.29
N TRP A 132 6.20 12.51 30.37
CA TRP A 132 6.29 11.96 29.03
C TRP A 132 7.63 12.35 28.39
N GLN A 133 8.18 11.42 27.61
CA GLN A 133 9.42 11.60 26.88
C GLN A 133 9.15 11.48 25.39
N TYR A 134 9.74 12.36 24.59
CA TYR A 134 9.68 12.27 23.13
C TYR A 134 11.08 12.17 22.54
N LEU A 135 11.19 11.59 21.35
CA LEU A 135 12.44 11.50 20.61
C LEU A 135 12.66 12.80 19.85
N ASP A 136 13.68 13.58 20.22
CA ASP A 136 14.01 14.81 19.52
C ASP A 136 14.57 14.48 18.12
N PRO A 137 14.03 15.08 17.04
CA PRO A 137 14.43 14.76 15.68
C PRO A 137 15.84 15.23 15.30
N ALA A 138 16.39 16.22 15.99
CA ALA A 138 17.71 16.80 15.72
C ALA A 138 18.82 16.04 16.45
N THR A 139 18.59 15.63 17.69
CA THR A 139 19.60 14.93 18.51
C THR A 139 19.45 13.41 18.48
N SER A 140 18.26 12.90 18.15
CA SER A 140 17.88 11.49 18.33
C SER A 140 17.94 11.03 19.80
N ASP A 141 17.91 11.97 20.75
CA ASP A 141 17.86 11.70 22.18
C ASP A 141 16.43 11.81 22.73
N TRP A 142 16.20 11.20 23.89
CA TRP A 142 14.92 11.31 24.60
C TRP A 142 14.89 12.57 25.45
N GLU A 143 13.92 13.45 25.18
CA GLU A 143 13.68 14.67 25.95
C GLU A 143 12.44 14.54 26.83
N LYS A 144 12.52 15.04 28.07
CA LYS A 144 11.39 15.07 29.01
C LYS A 144 10.49 16.27 28.71
N SER A 145 9.20 16.02 28.55
CA SER A 145 8.16 17.03 28.41
C SER A 145 7.19 16.98 29.59
N TRP A 146 7.44 17.83 30.59
CA TRP A 146 6.61 17.90 31.80
C TRP A 146 5.21 18.49 31.57
N SER A 147 5.03 19.22 30.48
CA SER A 147 3.75 19.82 30.14
C SER A 147 2.87 18.90 29.31
N LEU A 148 3.44 17.83 28.73
CA LEU A 148 2.70 16.83 27.98
C LEU A 148 1.99 15.88 28.95
N ARG A 149 0.68 15.69 28.77
CA ARG A 149 -0.15 14.84 29.63
C ARG A 149 -1.33 14.25 28.88
N CYS A 150 -1.84 13.13 29.38
CA CYS A 150 -3.12 12.58 28.94
C CYS A 150 -4.20 12.91 29.97
N ARG A 151 -5.40 13.21 29.49
CA ARG A 151 -6.62 13.26 30.32
C ARG A 151 -7.76 12.53 29.61
N ALA A 152 -8.79 12.16 30.35
CA ALA A 152 -10.02 11.66 29.74
C ALA A 152 -10.57 12.73 28.76
N ALA A 153 -11.01 12.28 27.59
CA ALA A 153 -11.63 13.14 26.60
C ALA A 153 -13.13 13.28 26.90
N GLU A 154 -13.64 14.49 26.78
CA GLU A 154 -15.07 14.74 26.84
C GLU A 154 -15.74 14.28 25.53
N ALA A 155 -17.02 13.93 25.60
CA ALA A 155 -17.75 13.39 24.45
C ALA A 155 -17.84 14.38 23.28
N ASP A 156 -17.90 15.69 23.57
CA ASP A 156 -17.90 16.76 22.58
C ASP A 156 -16.53 16.90 21.90
N GLU A 157 -15.43 16.73 22.62
CA GLU A 157 -14.07 16.73 22.04
C GLU A 157 -13.86 15.56 21.08
N VAL A 158 -14.38 14.38 21.43
CA VAL A 158 -14.36 13.20 20.55
C VAL A 158 -15.15 13.49 19.27
N GLU A 159 -16.33 14.08 19.38
CA GLU A 159 -17.16 14.41 18.22
C GLU A 159 -16.55 15.53 17.36
N VAL A 160 -15.98 16.56 17.99
CA VAL A 160 -15.22 17.61 17.31
C VAL A 160 -13.99 17.04 16.61
N ALA A 161 -13.30 16.06 17.21
CA ALA A 161 -12.18 15.39 16.56
C ALA A 161 -12.64 14.57 15.34
N ARG A 162 -13.73 13.80 15.47
CA ARG A 162 -14.30 13.01 14.37
C ARG A 162 -14.73 13.87 13.19
N THR A 163 -15.40 15.00 13.46
CA THR A 163 -15.81 15.94 12.42
C THR A 163 -14.65 16.67 11.76
N LYS A 164 -13.53 16.84 12.48
CA LYS A 164 -12.27 17.38 11.93
C LYS A 164 -11.43 16.35 11.19
N ARG A 165 -11.84 15.08 11.15
CA ARG A 165 -11.09 14.04 10.42
C ARG A 165 -10.95 14.47 8.96
N PRO A 166 -9.73 14.47 8.40
CA PRO A 166 -9.54 14.78 6.99
C PRO A 166 -10.40 13.86 6.12
N ALA A 167 -11.14 14.45 5.18
CA ALA A 167 -11.88 13.67 4.19
C ALA A 167 -10.90 12.85 3.35
N GLU A 168 -11.18 11.57 3.18
CA GLU A 168 -10.35 10.68 2.38
C GLU A 168 -10.60 10.95 0.90
N PRO A 169 -9.59 11.37 0.12
CA PRO A 169 -9.78 11.64 -1.30
C PRO A 169 -10.10 10.32 -2.03
N THR A 170 -11.06 10.35 -2.94
CA THR A 170 -11.39 9.19 -3.78
C THR A 170 -10.40 9.01 -4.92
N LEU A 171 -9.81 10.11 -5.38
CA LEU A 171 -8.90 10.18 -6.53
C LEU A 171 -7.62 10.92 -6.14
N LEU A 172 -6.48 10.41 -6.60
CA LEU A 172 -5.18 11.01 -6.34
C LEU A 172 -4.36 11.16 -7.62
N SER A 173 -3.46 12.13 -7.65
CA SER A 173 -2.45 12.33 -8.71
C SER A 173 -1.06 12.44 -8.08
N PHE A 174 -0.09 11.69 -8.61
CA PHE A 174 1.34 11.91 -8.35
C PHE A 174 1.90 12.89 -9.38
N GLU A 175 2.37 14.06 -8.92
CA GLU A 175 2.81 15.16 -9.78
C GLU A 175 4.09 15.85 -9.30
N GLY A 176 4.65 16.70 -10.16
CA GLY A 176 5.66 17.68 -9.78
C GLY A 176 7.12 17.21 -9.88
N CYS A 177 7.38 16.04 -10.47
CA CYS A 177 8.74 15.54 -10.68
C CYS A 177 9.05 15.31 -12.17
N ASP A 178 10.27 15.64 -12.56
CA ASP A 178 10.81 15.23 -13.86
C ASP A 178 11.10 13.71 -13.82
N PRO A 179 10.45 12.89 -14.67
CA PRO A 179 10.70 11.46 -14.71
C PRO A 179 12.14 11.09 -15.07
N GLY A 180 12.94 12.01 -15.62
CA GLY A 180 14.35 11.78 -15.95
C GLY A 180 15.25 11.36 -14.76
N GLY A 181 14.82 11.63 -13.51
CA GLY A 181 15.53 11.21 -12.30
C GLY A 181 15.03 9.89 -11.68
N LEU A 182 13.95 9.30 -12.20
CA LEU A 182 13.33 8.09 -11.65
C LEU A 182 13.92 6.82 -12.28
N SER A 183 13.93 5.74 -11.51
CA SER A 183 14.13 4.42 -12.09
C SER A 183 12.95 4.05 -12.98
N ALA A 184 13.20 3.22 -14.00
CA ALA A 184 12.16 2.60 -14.83
C ALA A 184 11.03 1.95 -14.00
N LEU A 185 11.35 1.45 -12.80
CA LEU A 185 10.40 0.86 -11.88
C LEU A 185 9.50 1.91 -11.19
N ALA A 186 10.02 3.08 -10.87
CA ALA A 186 9.27 4.12 -10.17
C ALA A 186 8.38 4.95 -11.11
N VAL A 187 8.78 5.11 -12.38
CA VAL A 187 7.97 5.85 -13.38
C VAL A 187 6.55 5.31 -13.49
N GLY A 188 6.34 3.99 -13.40
CA GLY A 188 5.01 3.41 -13.50
C GLY A 188 4.08 3.70 -12.34
N TYR A 189 4.60 4.17 -11.21
CA TYR A 189 3.82 4.56 -10.05
C TYR A 189 3.42 6.04 -10.09
N LEU A 190 3.80 6.78 -11.12
CA LEU A 190 3.29 8.12 -11.33
C LEU A 190 1.87 8.10 -11.93
N GLY A 191 1.25 9.28 -11.97
CA GLY A 191 -0.05 9.49 -12.59
C GLY A 191 -1.21 9.31 -11.62
N LEU A 192 -2.34 8.89 -12.15
CA LEU A 192 -3.63 8.93 -11.45
C LEU A 192 -3.95 7.62 -10.74
N TYR A 193 -4.64 7.77 -9.62
CA TYR A 193 -5.07 6.69 -8.77
C TYR A 193 -6.53 6.86 -8.39
N THR A 194 -7.24 5.74 -8.27
CA THR A 194 -8.63 5.66 -7.80
C THR A 194 -8.69 4.85 -6.51
N ARG A 195 -9.74 5.01 -5.71
CA ARG A 195 -9.91 4.22 -4.49
C ARG A 195 -9.85 2.72 -4.80
N GLY A 196 -8.95 2.02 -4.11
CA GLY A 196 -8.79 0.57 -4.27
C GLY A 196 -10.07 -0.15 -3.87
N LYS A 197 -10.44 -1.17 -4.63
CA LYS A 197 -11.64 -1.99 -4.39
C LYS A 197 -11.28 -3.45 -4.13
N GLU A 198 -12.02 -4.09 -3.25
CA GLU A 198 -11.93 -5.53 -3.00
C GLU A 198 -13.32 -6.15 -2.81
N LEU A 199 -13.38 -7.48 -2.87
CA LEU A 199 -14.60 -8.23 -2.60
C LEU A 199 -14.62 -8.63 -1.13
N ASN A 200 -15.67 -8.27 -0.41
CA ASN A 200 -15.89 -8.76 0.96
C ASN A 200 -16.33 -10.25 0.96
N GLU A 201 -16.57 -10.82 2.15
CA GLU A 201 -17.04 -12.21 2.30
C GLU A 201 -18.35 -12.51 1.56
N LYS A 202 -19.17 -11.46 1.33
CA LYS A 202 -20.43 -11.53 0.58
C LYS A 202 -20.24 -11.33 -0.94
N LYS A 203 -19.01 -11.23 -1.41
CA LYS A 203 -18.64 -10.91 -2.81
C LYS A 203 -19.17 -9.55 -3.27
N GLU A 204 -19.36 -8.61 -2.35
CA GLU A 204 -19.71 -7.23 -2.67
C GLU A 204 -18.43 -6.42 -2.81
N THR A 205 -18.41 -5.52 -3.79
CA THR A 205 -17.29 -4.61 -4.00
C THR A 205 -17.31 -3.51 -2.94
N VAL A 206 -16.29 -3.48 -2.08
CA VAL A 206 -16.09 -2.48 -1.03
C VAL A 206 -14.78 -1.72 -1.25
N ASP A 207 -14.64 -0.57 -0.60
CA ASP A 207 -13.35 0.11 -0.53
C ASP A 207 -12.35 -0.72 0.25
N ARG A 208 -11.17 -0.89 -0.33
CA ARG A 208 -10.11 -1.70 0.24
C ARG A 208 -9.29 -0.86 1.21
N ASP A 209 -9.14 -1.33 2.43
CA ASP A 209 -8.25 -0.72 3.41
C ASP A 209 -7.02 -1.60 3.64
N VAL A 210 -5.87 -0.95 3.83
CA VAL A 210 -4.60 -1.62 4.12
C VAL A 210 -4.01 -0.96 5.34
N ASN A 211 -3.74 -1.75 6.38
CA ASN A 211 -3.32 -1.25 7.70
C ASN A 211 -4.27 -0.13 8.20
N HIS A 212 -5.58 -0.41 8.14
CA HIS A 212 -6.67 0.48 8.58
C HIS A 212 -6.66 1.88 7.97
N SER A 213 -6.02 2.02 6.80
CA SER A 213 -5.90 3.25 6.06
C SER A 213 -6.38 3.04 4.63
N PRO A 214 -6.87 4.10 3.97
CA PRO A 214 -7.27 4.01 2.59
C PRO A 214 -6.10 3.56 1.71
N CYS A 215 -6.40 2.70 0.74
CA CYS A 215 -5.50 2.41 -0.37
C CYS A 215 -6.09 2.90 -1.70
N TRP A 216 -5.19 3.27 -2.60
CA TRP A 216 -5.53 3.67 -3.95
C TRP A 216 -4.82 2.80 -4.96
N ARG A 217 -5.47 2.58 -6.10
CA ARG A 217 -5.02 1.74 -7.20
C ARG A 217 -4.73 2.61 -8.41
N ASN A 218 -3.59 2.39 -9.05
CA ASN A 218 -3.20 3.15 -10.22
C ASN A 218 -4.16 2.88 -11.39
N VAL A 219 -4.54 3.94 -12.10
CA VAL A 219 -5.52 3.92 -13.19
C VAL A 219 -4.95 3.26 -14.45
N ALA A 220 -3.65 3.42 -14.71
CA ALA A 220 -2.97 2.85 -15.88
C ALA A 220 -2.44 1.44 -15.63
N ASN A 221 -1.97 1.15 -14.41
CA ASN A 221 -1.51 -0.16 -14.02
C ASN A 221 -2.30 -0.71 -12.83
N PRO A 222 -3.29 -1.59 -13.07
CA PRO A 222 -4.13 -2.16 -12.03
C PRO A 222 -3.41 -2.96 -10.93
N MET A 223 -2.13 -3.27 -11.10
CA MET A 223 -1.32 -4.02 -10.11
C MET A 223 -0.56 -3.12 -9.14
N LEU A 224 -0.57 -1.81 -9.36
CA LEU A 224 0.15 -0.84 -8.56
C LEU A 224 -0.80 -0.13 -7.62
N TYR A 225 -0.35 0.02 -6.38
CA TYR A 225 -1.12 0.61 -5.31
C TYR A 225 -0.30 1.63 -4.54
N LEU A 226 -1.01 2.62 -4.02
CA LEU A 226 -0.56 3.46 -2.93
C LEU A 226 -1.28 3.02 -1.65
N ALA A 227 -0.54 2.57 -0.65
CA ALA A 227 -1.10 2.11 0.61
C ALA A 227 -0.17 2.41 1.78
N ARG A 228 -0.69 2.27 3.00
CA ARG A 228 0.07 2.48 4.23
C ARG A 228 0.94 1.26 4.51
N GLY A 229 2.24 1.45 4.70
CA GLY A 229 3.19 0.41 5.07
C GLY A 229 3.17 0.08 6.57
N SER A 230 3.89 -0.98 6.95
CA SER A 230 3.91 -1.46 8.35
C SER A 230 4.67 -0.57 9.34
N ASP A 231 5.47 0.39 8.85
CA ASP A 231 6.06 1.48 9.64
C ASP A 231 5.15 2.70 9.77
N GLY A 232 3.95 2.65 9.18
CA GLY A 232 3.06 3.79 9.09
C GLY A 232 3.47 4.81 8.04
N GLY A 233 4.45 4.56 7.16
CA GLY A 233 4.70 5.40 6.00
C GLY A 233 3.69 5.14 4.87
N TRP A 234 3.60 6.02 3.87
CA TRP A 234 2.89 5.72 2.63
C TRP A 234 3.85 5.08 1.63
N VAL A 235 3.42 4.02 0.95
CA VAL A 235 4.27 3.24 0.04
C VAL A 235 3.53 3.00 -1.27
N ALA A 236 4.19 3.34 -2.38
CA ALA A 236 3.78 2.93 -3.72
C ALA A 236 4.40 1.56 -4.02
N GLN A 237 3.56 0.54 -4.11
CA GLN A 237 3.94 -0.88 -4.13
C GLN A 237 3.05 -1.73 -5.03
N GLY A 238 3.54 -2.91 -5.40
CA GLY A 238 2.74 -3.90 -6.11
C GLY A 238 1.72 -4.59 -5.19
N GLU A 239 0.72 -5.25 -5.78
CA GLU A 239 -0.37 -5.92 -5.04
C GLU A 239 0.14 -6.95 -4.01
N VAL A 240 1.25 -7.63 -4.30
CA VAL A 240 1.85 -8.64 -3.39
C VAL A 240 2.48 -8.08 -2.13
N SER A 241 2.92 -6.82 -2.20
CA SER A 241 3.60 -6.15 -1.10
C SER A 241 2.65 -5.24 -0.34
N LEU A 242 1.34 -5.32 -0.63
CA LEU A 242 0.36 -4.45 0.01
C LEU A 242 0.43 -4.53 1.54
N GLY A 243 0.71 -3.39 2.15
CA GLY A 243 0.83 -3.22 3.60
C GLY A 243 2.22 -3.47 4.17
N THR A 244 3.20 -3.88 3.35
CA THR A 244 4.59 -4.01 3.78
C THR A 244 5.36 -2.69 3.56
N GLN A 245 6.67 -2.71 3.81
CA GLN A 245 7.56 -1.58 3.51
C GLN A 245 8.22 -1.73 2.12
N ASP A 246 7.88 -2.81 1.41
CA ASP A 246 8.46 -3.14 0.11
C ASP A 246 7.70 -2.39 -0.97
N GLY A 247 8.33 -1.37 -1.53
CA GLY A 247 7.79 -0.61 -2.64
C GLY A 247 8.91 0.08 -3.40
N VAL A 248 8.53 0.83 -4.42
CA VAL A 248 9.49 1.58 -5.23
C VAL A 248 9.48 3.06 -4.90
N MET A 249 8.41 3.55 -4.26
CA MET A 249 8.31 4.92 -3.76
C MET A 249 7.73 4.91 -2.36
N ARG A 250 8.22 5.79 -1.49
CA ARG A 250 7.75 5.90 -0.10
C ARG A 250 7.78 7.33 0.40
N LEU A 251 6.80 7.66 1.22
CA LEU A 251 6.71 8.87 2.00
C LEU A 251 6.88 8.49 3.47
N ARG A 252 7.99 8.95 4.07
CA ARG A 252 8.35 8.64 5.47
C ARG A 252 7.62 9.49 6.50
N ASP A 253 6.72 10.35 6.05
CA ASP A 253 5.82 11.10 6.92
C ASP A 253 4.76 10.14 7.47
N ASN A 254 5.10 9.50 8.58
CA ASN A 254 4.22 8.57 9.27
C ASN A 254 3.21 9.28 10.21
N ILE A 255 3.30 10.60 10.32
CA ILE A 255 2.33 11.41 11.07
C ILE A 255 1.24 12.00 10.17
N CYS A 256 1.49 12.11 8.85
CA CYS A 256 0.43 12.49 7.93
C CYS A 256 -0.60 11.37 7.84
N ALA A 257 -1.87 11.72 8.08
CA ALA A 257 -3.00 10.80 7.98
C ALA A 257 -3.33 10.45 6.52
N LEU A 258 -3.00 11.35 5.59
CA LEU A 258 -3.21 11.21 4.16
C LEU A 258 -1.95 11.65 3.41
N PRO A 259 -1.63 11.05 2.25
CA PRO A 259 -0.42 11.37 1.51
C PRO A 259 -0.44 12.80 0.95
N THR A 260 -1.62 13.37 0.75
CA THR A 260 -1.84 14.75 0.27
C THR A 260 -1.51 15.82 1.30
N MET A 261 -1.39 15.45 2.58
CA MET A 261 -1.14 16.39 3.68
C MET A 261 0.33 16.55 4.03
N SER A 262 1.20 15.71 3.46
CA SER A 262 2.61 15.72 3.82
C SER A 262 3.38 16.84 3.11
N ALA A 263 4.22 17.51 3.88
CA ALA A 263 5.23 18.43 3.35
C ALA A 263 6.60 17.74 3.11
N GLN A 264 6.74 16.46 3.50
CA GLN A 264 7.99 15.73 3.34
C GLN A 264 8.17 15.29 1.88
N PRO A 265 9.41 15.22 1.38
CA PRO A 265 9.66 14.72 0.05
C PRO A 265 9.39 13.22 -0.01
N TRP A 266 8.82 12.79 -1.14
CA TRP A 266 8.78 11.38 -1.51
C TRP A 266 10.19 10.85 -1.77
N LEU A 267 10.44 9.59 -1.41
CA LEU A 267 11.66 8.87 -1.75
C LEU A 267 11.34 7.85 -2.83
N ALA A 268 12.20 7.71 -3.84
CA ALA A 268 12.12 6.64 -4.84
C ALA A 268 13.34 5.72 -4.77
N PHE A 269 13.15 4.45 -5.07
CA PHE A 269 14.21 3.46 -5.17
C PHE A 269 14.83 3.48 -6.57
N ASP A 270 16.12 3.79 -6.66
CA ASP A 270 16.85 3.89 -7.93
C ASP A 270 17.48 2.56 -8.38
N GLY A 271 17.20 1.46 -7.67
CA GLY A 271 17.86 0.16 -7.85
C GLY A 271 19.07 -0.07 -6.93
N LYS A 272 19.66 1.00 -6.38
CA LYS A 272 20.80 0.96 -5.45
C LYS A 272 20.44 1.45 -4.06
N GLY A 273 19.51 2.38 -3.95
CA GLY A 273 19.10 3.00 -2.70
C GLY A 273 17.91 3.93 -2.86
N TRP A 274 17.50 4.50 -1.75
CA TRP A 274 16.39 5.44 -1.68
C TRP A 274 16.88 6.87 -1.86
N ARG A 275 16.30 7.60 -2.79
CA ARG A 275 16.63 9.01 -3.06
C ARG A 275 15.41 9.92 -2.92
N PRO A 276 15.58 11.14 -2.39
CA PRO A 276 14.51 12.12 -2.36
C PRO A 276 14.17 12.59 -3.79
N MET A 277 12.87 12.68 -4.07
CA MET A 277 12.32 13.16 -5.32
C MET A 277 11.87 14.59 -5.14
N ALA A 278 12.70 15.53 -5.59
CA ALA A 278 12.37 16.94 -5.52
C ALA A 278 11.11 17.24 -6.35
N GLY A 279 10.18 17.97 -5.74
CA GLY A 279 8.92 18.39 -6.38
C GLY A 279 7.83 17.32 -6.45
N LEU A 280 8.16 16.04 -6.23
CA LEU A 280 7.15 14.99 -6.24
C LEU A 280 6.18 15.14 -5.07
N GLN A 281 4.89 15.27 -5.38
CA GLN A 281 3.81 15.41 -4.42
C GLN A 281 2.61 14.56 -4.83
N VAL A 282 1.75 14.29 -3.85
CA VAL A 282 0.44 13.69 -4.09
C VAL A 282 -0.61 14.76 -3.85
N ARG A 283 -1.52 14.94 -4.80
CA ARG A 283 -2.69 15.82 -4.65
C ARG A 283 -3.98 15.06 -4.90
N GLU A 284 -5.09 15.65 -4.48
CA GLU A 284 -6.41 15.19 -4.90
C GLU A 284 -6.59 15.45 -6.39
N ALA A 285 -7.11 14.43 -7.10
CA ALA A 285 -7.41 14.50 -8.51
C ALA A 285 -8.91 14.69 -8.74
N THR A 286 -9.26 15.15 -9.94
CA THR A 286 -10.65 15.33 -10.36
C THR A 286 -11.15 14.13 -11.16
N GLU A 287 -12.46 13.92 -11.18
CA GLU A 287 -13.09 12.87 -11.99
C GLU A 287 -12.80 13.06 -13.48
N ASP A 288 -12.77 14.31 -13.95
CA ASP A 288 -12.44 14.66 -15.34
C ASP A 288 -11.01 14.26 -15.73
N GLU A 289 -10.04 14.42 -14.83
CA GLU A 289 -8.66 13.99 -15.06
C GLU A 289 -8.57 12.48 -15.21
N VAL A 290 -9.25 11.75 -14.34
CA VAL A 290 -9.30 10.28 -14.39
C VAL A 290 -10.02 9.80 -15.64
N ALA A 291 -11.17 10.39 -15.98
CA ALA A 291 -11.93 10.06 -17.18
C ALA A 291 -11.08 10.28 -18.45
N LYS A 292 -10.42 11.44 -18.56
CA LYS A 292 -9.51 11.74 -19.69
C LYS A 292 -8.34 10.76 -19.73
N ALA A 293 -7.75 10.42 -18.59
CA ALA A 293 -6.66 9.46 -18.55
C ALA A 293 -7.11 8.06 -18.96
N MET A 294 -8.30 7.62 -18.54
CA MET A 294 -8.88 6.35 -18.96
C MET A 294 -9.22 6.33 -20.46
N GLU A 295 -9.76 7.43 -21.00
CA GLU A 295 -10.10 7.55 -22.43
C GLU A 295 -8.85 7.59 -23.32
N SER A 296 -7.78 8.23 -22.85
CA SER A 296 -6.50 8.34 -23.57
C SER A 296 -5.61 7.10 -23.48
N GLN A 297 -5.96 6.11 -22.64
CA GLN A 297 -5.24 4.85 -22.62
C GLN A 297 -5.48 4.09 -23.92
N PRO A 298 -4.41 3.75 -24.67
CA PRO A 298 -4.58 2.94 -25.86
C PRO A 298 -5.16 1.58 -25.47
N PRO A 299 -6.13 1.03 -26.23
CA PRO A 299 -6.60 -0.32 -25.98
C PRO A 299 -5.41 -1.28 -26.11
N PRO A 300 -5.37 -2.36 -25.31
CA PRO A 300 -4.36 -3.39 -25.47
C PRO A 300 -4.39 -3.91 -26.92
N PRO A 301 -3.24 -4.02 -27.61
CA PRO A 301 -3.23 -4.54 -28.98
C PRO A 301 -3.84 -5.95 -29.03
N PRO A 302 -4.54 -6.33 -30.11
CA PRO A 302 -5.13 -7.67 -30.23
C PRO A 302 -4.07 -8.78 -30.30
N GLY A 303 -2.84 -8.44 -30.66
CA GLY A 303 -1.71 -9.35 -30.67
C GLY A 303 -0.40 -8.61 -30.93
N PHE A 304 0.71 -9.33 -30.81
CA PHE A 304 2.04 -8.82 -31.11
C PHE A 304 3.02 -9.94 -31.45
N THR A 305 4.12 -9.59 -32.10
CA THR A 305 5.27 -10.49 -32.27
C THR A 305 6.33 -10.15 -31.24
N LEU A 306 6.87 -11.16 -30.59
CA LEU A 306 8.02 -11.07 -29.71
C LEU A 306 9.22 -11.71 -30.43
N SER A 307 10.21 -10.90 -30.78
CA SER A 307 11.49 -11.36 -31.34
C SER A 307 12.55 -11.31 -30.27
N VAL A 308 13.31 -12.39 -30.13
CA VAL A 308 14.38 -12.52 -29.14
C VAL A 308 15.71 -12.34 -29.86
N GLY A 309 16.62 -11.57 -29.27
CA GLY A 309 18.01 -11.50 -29.73
C GLY A 309 18.81 -12.68 -29.16
N GLU A 310 19.76 -12.38 -28.29
CA GLU A 310 20.54 -13.41 -27.58
C GLU A 310 19.94 -13.69 -26.19
N GLY A 311 19.30 -14.86 -26.01
CA GLY A 311 18.80 -15.30 -24.71
C GLY A 311 18.33 -16.76 -24.72
N GLU A 312 18.80 -17.56 -23.77
CA GLU A 312 18.55 -19.01 -23.75
C GLU A 312 17.11 -19.30 -23.33
N THR A 313 16.69 -18.74 -22.18
CA THR A 313 15.33 -18.91 -21.65
C THR A 313 14.34 -18.00 -22.37
N ALA A 314 14.80 -16.84 -22.84
CA ALA A 314 14.00 -15.91 -23.61
C ALA A 314 13.53 -16.50 -24.95
N SER A 315 14.38 -17.27 -25.64
CA SER A 315 14.05 -17.92 -26.94
C SER A 315 12.78 -18.77 -26.85
N ASP A 316 12.55 -19.34 -25.68
CA ASP A 316 11.40 -20.15 -25.33
C ASP A 316 10.07 -19.38 -25.37
N PHE A 317 10.12 -18.04 -25.34
CA PHE A 317 9.00 -17.11 -25.43
C PHE A 317 8.93 -16.38 -26.78
N GLU A 318 9.87 -16.61 -27.70
CA GLU A 318 9.79 -16.05 -29.04
C GLU A 318 8.50 -16.52 -29.75
N GLY A 319 7.89 -15.63 -30.54
CA GLY A 319 6.74 -15.98 -31.37
C GLY A 319 5.66 -14.91 -31.48
N THR A 320 4.51 -15.31 -32.00
CA THR A 320 3.33 -14.45 -32.12
C THR A 320 2.37 -14.72 -30.97
N TYR A 321 1.88 -13.64 -30.37
CA TYR A 321 0.99 -13.62 -29.23
C TYR A 321 -0.35 -13.02 -29.60
N GLU A 322 -1.40 -13.56 -29.00
CA GLU A 322 -2.79 -13.13 -29.16
C GLU A 322 -3.37 -12.77 -27.79
N LEU A 323 -4.08 -11.64 -27.73
CA LEU A 323 -4.84 -11.22 -26.57
C LEU A 323 -5.95 -12.24 -26.31
N GLN A 324 -6.02 -12.78 -25.10
CA GLN A 324 -7.05 -13.76 -24.74
C GLN A 324 -8.22 -13.07 -24.05
N GLU A 325 -9.42 -13.59 -24.28
CA GLU A 325 -10.61 -13.16 -23.54
C GLU A 325 -10.47 -13.49 -22.06
N GLY A 326 -10.80 -12.51 -21.21
CA GLY A 326 -10.61 -12.58 -19.77
C GLY A 326 -9.39 -11.79 -19.28
N HIS A 327 -9.17 -11.82 -17.97
CA HIS A 327 -8.09 -11.09 -17.32
C HIS A 327 -7.31 -12.03 -16.40
N VAL A 328 -5.99 -12.02 -16.51
CA VAL A 328 -5.11 -12.58 -15.49
C VAL A 328 -4.68 -11.42 -14.61
N ASN A 329 -4.88 -11.54 -13.29
CA ASN A 329 -4.61 -10.47 -12.35
C ASN A 329 -5.28 -9.13 -12.74
N LYS A 330 -6.54 -9.16 -13.23
CA LYS A 330 -7.28 -7.94 -13.63
C LYS A 330 -6.58 -7.10 -14.72
N SER A 331 -5.70 -7.72 -15.52
CA SER A 331 -4.97 -7.11 -16.64
C SER A 331 -5.06 -7.97 -17.91
N ALA A 332 -4.75 -7.36 -19.05
CA ALA A 332 -4.61 -8.06 -20.32
C ALA A 332 -3.60 -9.22 -20.22
N ALA A 333 -3.93 -10.34 -20.87
CA ALA A 333 -3.14 -11.55 -20.90
C ALA A 333 -2.97 -12.02 -22.35
N TYR A 334 -1.74 -12.31 -22.73
CA TYR A 334 -1.40 -12.70 -24.09
C TYR A 334 -0.89 -14.12 -24.11
N ARG A 335 -1.45 -14.95 -24.99
CA ARG A 335 -1.00 -16.34 -25.19
C ARG A 335 -0.21 -16.43 -26.47
N ARG A 336 0.92 -17.15 -26.45
CA ARG A 336 1.65 -17.48 -27.66
C ARG A 336 0.83 -18.46 -28.51
N VAL A 337 0.59 -18.09 -29.76
CA VAL A 337 -0.16 -18.89 -30.73
C VAL A 337 0.72 -19.46 -31.83
N ILE A 338 1.81 -18.77 -32.20
CA ILE A 338 2.78 -19.26 -33.19
C ILE A 338 4.17 -19.21 -32.56
N GLY A 339 4.85 -20.36 -32.48
CA GLY A 339 6.24 -20.46 -32.01
C GLY A 339 7.27 -20.02 -33.06
N PRO A 340 8.58 -20.03 -32.72
CA PRO A 340 9.64 -19.64 -33.64
C PRO A 340 9.78 -20.61 -34.84
N GLN A 341 9.36 -21.86 -34.70
CA GLN A 341 9.36 -22.85 -35.80
C GLN A 341 8.05 -22.87 -36.59
N GLY A 342 7.16 -21.90 -36.33
CA GLY A 342 5.85 -21.82 -36.98
C GLY A 342 4.82 -22.81 -36.44
N GLU A 343 5.10 -23.48 -35.31
CA GLU A 343 4.12 -24.41 -34.73
C GLU A 343 2.96 -23.64 -34.07
N GLU A 344 1.73 -23.95 -34.50
CA GLU A 344 0.51 -23.51 -33.82
C GLU A 344 0.21 -24.50 -32.71
N ARG A 345 0.11 -24.01 -31.47
CA ARG A 345 -0.24 -24.87 -30.32
C ARG A 345 -1.64 -24.54 -29.85
N GLU A 346 -2.47 -25.59 -29.75
CA GLU A 346 -3.71 -25.50 -28.98
C GLU A 346 -3.43 -25.06 -27.54
N ARG A 347 -4.46 -24.55 -26.86
CA ARG A 347 -4.34 -24.13 -25.47
C ARG A 347 -3.95 -25.33 -24.61
N HIS A 348 -2.80 -25.26 -23.96
CA HIS A 348 -2.27 -26.30 -23.07
C HIS A 348 -1.68 -25.68 -21.80
N GLU A 349 -1.42 -26.50 -20.78
CA GLU A 349 -0.74 -26.10 -19.55
C GLU A 349 0.70 -25.59 -19.80
N ASP A 350 1.30 -26.00 -20.90
CA ASP A 350 2.64 -25.58 -21.34
C ASP A 350 2.61 -24.42 -22.34
N SER A 351 1.43 -23.86 -22.63
CA SER A 351 1.35 -22.63 -23.43
C SER A 351 2.18 -21.53 -22.77
N LYS A 352 2.88 -20.74 -23.57
CA LYS A 352 3.64 -19.58 -23.11
C LYS A 352 2.72 -18.37 -23.07
N TRP A 353 2.80 -17.60 -22.00
CA TRP A 353 1.96 -16.44 -21.76
C TRP A 353 2.80 -15.23 -21.41
N LEU A 354 2.32 -14.06 -21.79
CA LEU A 354 2.80 -12.78 -21.30
C LEU A 354 1.64 -12.10 -20.56
N VAL A 355 1.83 -11.92 -19.26
CA VAL A 355 0.82 -11.37 -18.35
C VAL A 355 1.44 -10.32 -17.43
N ARG A 356 0.61 -9.54 -16.74
CA ARG A 356 1.12 -8.72 -15.62
C ARG A 356 1.34 -9.59 -14.39
N GLY A 357 2.58 -9.57 -13.91
CA GLY A 357 2.90 -10.03 -12.55
C GLY A 357 2.31 -9.08 -11.52
N ARG A 358 2.20 -9.54 -10.26
CA ARG A 358 1.65 -8.71 -9.18
C ARG A 358 2.57 -7.58 -8.72
N ASN A 359 3.82 -7.60 -9.16
CA ASN A 359 4.74 -6.45 -9.07
C ASN A 359 4.47 -5.37 -10.13
N GLY A 360 3.50 -5.59 -11.02
CA GLY A 360 3.14 -4.70 -12.12
C GLY A 360 4.05 -4.79 -13.34
N CYS A 361 5.06 -5.67 -13.36
CA CYS A 361 5.88 -5.92 -14.55
C CYS A 361 5.16 -6.86 -15.52
N TRP A 362 5.54 -6.82 -16.80
CA TRP A 362 5.17 -7.89 -17.73
C TRP A 362 6.05 -9.10 -17.47
N VAL A 363 5.46 -10.30 -17.39
CA VAL A 363 6.14 -11.54 -17.03
C VAL A 363 5.76 -12.64 -18.00
N GLY A 364 6.77 -13.38 -18.48
CA GLY A 364 6.61 -14.60 -19.25
C GLY A 364 6.38 -15.80 -18.34
N GLN A 365 5.22 -16.45 -18.50
CA GLN A 365 4.78 -17.57 -17.68
C GLN A 365 4.36 -18.77 -18.53
N LEU A 366 4.38 -19.96 -17.91
CA LEU A 366 3.69 -21.13 -18.43
C LEU A 366 2.20 -21.08 -18.05
N GLY A 367 1.33 -21.73 -18.82
CA GLY A 367 -0.10 -21.84 -18.55
C GLY A 367 -0.40 -22.34 -17.12
N ARG A 368 0.32 -23.37 -16.68
CA ARG A 368 0.22 -23.93 -15.30
C ARG A 368 0.70 -22.99 -14.19
N GLN A 369 1.38 -21.90 -14.54
CA GLN A 369 1.96 -20.91 -13.61
C GLN A 369 1.25 -19.56 -13.67
N LEU A 370 0.15 -19.45 -14.42
CA LEU A 370 -0.58 -18.20 -14.58
C LEU A 370 -1.00 -17.62 -13.23
N GLY A 371 -0.64 -16.36 -12.99
CA GLY A 371 -1.02 -15.63 -11.79
C GLY A 371 -0.03 -15.75 -10.62
N LEU A 372 1.07 -16.49 -10.80
CA LEU A 372 2.22 -16.45 -9.88
C LEU A 372 3.04 -15.17 -10.07
N ASP A 373 3.92 -14.88 -9.11
CA ASP A 373 4.78 -13.68 -9.14
C ASP A 373 6.09 -13.90 -9.87
N SER A 374 6.42 -15.16 -10.15
CA SER A 374 7.64 -15.56 -10.83
C SER A 374 7.34 -15.97 -12.28
N GLY A 375 8.32 -15.72 -13.13
CA GLY A 375 8.37 -16.18 -14.50
C GLY A 375 9.82 -16.29 -14.93
N ALA A 376 10.04 -16.90 -16.08
CA ALA A 376 11.39 -17.06 -16.64
C ALA A 376 11.86 -15.81 -17.39
N LEU A 377 10.92 -14.91 -17.71
CA LEU A 377 11.12 -13.69 -18.49
C LEU A 377 10.36 -12.55 -17.82
N GLN A 378 10.91 -11.33 -17.79
CA GLN A 378 10.19 -10.14 -17.35
C GLN A 378 10.58 -8.89 -18.15
N ARG A 379 9.71 -7.90 -18.18
CA ARG A 379 10.03 -6.53 -18.59
C ARG A 379 9.89 -5.62 -17.36
N PRO A 380 11.00 -5.21 -16.72
CA PRO A 380 11.00 -4.55 -15.41
C PRO A 380 10.67 -3.06 -15.50
N HIS A 381 9.57 -2.71 -16.15
CA HIS A 381 9.04 -1.36 -16.20
C HIS A 381 7.54 -1.41 -15.96
N THR A 382 7.14 -0.95 -14.78
CA THR A 382 5.77 -1.01 -14.29
C THR A 382 4.85 -0.04 -15.03
N GLY A 383 5.40 1.02 -15.62
CA GLY A 383 4.64 2.06 -16.33
C GLY A 383 4.30 1.75 -17.78
N LEU A 384 4.76 0.62 -18.32
CA LEU A 384 4.27 0.17 -19.63
C LEU A 384 2.80 -0.16 -19.45
N THR A 385 1.94 0.10 -20.42
CA THR A 385 0.54 -0.37 -20.45
C THR A 385 0.42 -1.65 -21.30
N SER A 386 1.30 -1.81 -22.28
CA SER A 386 1.39 -2.94 -23.20
C SER A 386 2.83 -3.48 -23.26
N PRO A 387 3.03 -4.78 -23.57
CA PRO A 387 4.36 -5.33 -23.82
C PRO A 387 5.09 -4.63 -24.97
N CYS A 388 4.36 -3.96 -25.88
CA CYS A 388 4.87 -3.29 -27.08
C CYS A 388 5.23 -1.82 -26.88
N ASP A 389 4.96 -1.24 -25.72
CA ASP A 389 5.19 0.19 -25.50
C ASP A 389 6.69 0.50 -25.65
N SER A 390 7.02 1.46 -26.51
CA SER A 390 8.38 1.83 -26.89
C SER A 390 9.01 2.84 -25.92
N SER A 391 8.42 3.06 -24.74
CA SER A 391 8.90 4.02 -23.75
C SER A 391 10.24 3.57 -23.16
N GLY A 392 11.32 3.94 -23.85
CA GLY A 392 12.70 3.83 -23.36
C GLY A 392 13.37 2.48 -23.58
N SER A 393 14.70 2.51 -23.38
CA SER A 393 15.68 1.42 -23.49
C SER A 393 15.51 0.30 -22.45
N VAL A 394 14.28 0.04 -21.98
CA VAL A 394 14.01 -0.98 -20.98
C VAL A 394 14.19 -2.34 -21.62
N ALA A 395 15.33 -2.95 -21.35
CA ALA A 395 15.62 -4.31 -21.77
C ALA A 395 14.63 -5.28 -21.11
N TRP A 396 14.23 -6.28 -21.88
CA TRP A 396 13.66 -7.49 -21.29
C TRP A 396 14.74 -8.19 -20.47
N GLN A 397 14.32 -8.98 -19.49
CA GLN A 397 15.22 -9.73 -18.62
C GLN A 397 14.82 -11.19 -18.55
N GLU A 398 15.78 -12.10 -18.56
CA GLU A 398 15.57 -13.51 -18.26
C GLU A 398 16.14 -13.89 -16.89
N TYR A 399 15.48 -14.84 -16.23
CA TYR A 399 15.92 -15.34 -14.93
C TYR A 399 16.82 -16.56 -15.11
N MET A 400 18.13 -16.38 -14.93
CA MET A 400 19.13 -17.42 -15.05
C MET A 400 20.04 -17.47 -13.84
N GLN A 401 20.33 -18.68 -13.34
CA GLN A 401 21.29 -18.89 -12.24
C GLN A 401 20.97 -18.05 -10.98
N LYS A 402 19.68 -17.89 -10.68
CA LYS A 402 19.17 -17.07 -9.57
C LYS A 402 19.34 -15.56 -9.73
N THR A 403 19.64 -15.08 -10.94
CA THR A 403 19.83 -13.66 -11.25
C THR A 403 19.05 -13.25 -12.48
N TRP A 404 18.56 -12.01 -12.51
CA TRP A 404 18.00 -11.41 -13.72
C TRP A 404 19.12 -10.86 -14.61
N ARG A 405 19.04 -11.14 -15.91
CA ARG A 405 19.98 -10.63 -16.91
C ARG A 405 19.24 -9.94 -18.04
N ASP A 406 19.72 -8.78 -18.45
CA ASP A 406 19.17 -8.05 -19.59
C ASP A 406 19.39 -8.85 -20.89
N ILE A 407 18.37 -8.87 -21.75
CA ILE A 407 18.35 -9.56 -23.03
C ILE A 407 18.52 -8.50 -24.12
N GLU A 408 19.67 -8.51 -24.79
CA GLU A 408 19.96 -7.57 -25.85
C GLU A 408 19.13 -7.89 -27.10
N GLY A 409 18.58 -6.85 -27.75
CA GLY A 409 17.84 -6.99 -29.01
C GLY A 409 16.41 -7.55 -28.91
N MET A 410 15.92 -7.90 -27.71
CA MET A 410 14.55 -8.37 -27.56
C MET A 410 13.52 -7.26 -27.78
N GLN A 411 12.55 -7.51 -28.65
CA GLN A 411 11.55 -6.52 -29.07
C GLN A 411 10.16 -7.12 -29.14
N ALA A 412 9.16 -6.34 -28.72
CA ALA A 412 7.74 -6.64 -28.90
C ALA A 412 7.13 -5.63 -29.86
N ARG A 413 6.48 -6.11 -30.92
CA ARG A 413 5.88 -5.26 -31.96
C ARG A 413 4.40 -5.57 -32.13
N ALA A 414 3.56 -4.56 -31.89
CA ALA A 414 2.10 -4.69 -31.99
C ALA A 414 1.65 -5.05 -33.42
N LEU A 415 0.66 -5.94 -33.51
CA LEU A 415 -0.05 -6.27 -34.74
C LEU A 415 -1.30 -5.37 -34.82
N LEU A 416 -1.17 -4.24 -35.51
CA LEU A 416 -2.17 -3.16 -35.46
C LEU A 416 -3.42 -3.38 -36.35
N SER A 417 -3.46 -4.38 -37.23
CA SER A 417 -4.56 -4.50 -38.21
C SER A 417 -4.60 -5.74 -39.10
N ARG A 418 -3.59 -6.63 -39.08
CA ARG A 418 -3.69 -7.87 -39.87
C ARG A 418 -4.58 -8.88 -39.13
N PRO A 419 -5.59 -9.48 -39.78
CA PRO A 419 -6.25 -10.65 -39.22
C PRO A 419 -5.18 -11.68 -38.92
N LEU A 420 -5.19 -12.24 -37.72
CA LEU A 420 -4.22 -13.26 -37.32
C LEU A 420 -4.26 -14.47 -38.28
N GLU A 421 -5.42 -14.69 -38.90
CA GLU A 421 -5.65 -15.65 -39.99
C GLU A 421 -4.77 -15.43 -41.21
N ALA A 422 -4.37 -14.19 -41.52
CA ALA A 422 -3.45 -13.90 -42.62
C ALA A 422 -1.98 -14.24 -42.27
N LEU A 423 -1.68 -14.51 -40.99
CA LEU A 423 -0.38 -14.97 -40.51
C LEU A 423 -0.35 -16.49 -40.25
N ARG A 424 -1.50 -17.16 -40.27
CA ARG A 424 -1.55 -18.62 -40.20
C ARG A 424 -0.89 -19.19 -41.46
N PRO A 425 0.07 -20.13 -41.33
CA PRO A 425 0.56 -20.86 -42.49
C PRO A 425 -0.64 -21.51 -43.18
N ALA A 426 -0.72 -21.40 -44.51
CA ALA A 426 -1.75 -22.07 -45.28
C ALA A 426 -1.74 -23.54 -44.87
N ALA A 427 -2.91 -24.08 -44.50
CA ALA A 427 -3.04 -25.47 -44.09
C ALA A 427 -2.29 -26.34 -45.13
N PRO A 428 -1.42 -27.26 -44.68
CA PRO A 428 -0.73 -28.13 -45.63
C PRO A 428 -1.79 -28.76 -46.55
N PRO A 429 -1.54 -28.79 -47.87
CA PRO A 429 -2.50 -29.36 -48.81
C PRO A 429 -2.87 -30.75 -48.29
N ALA A 430 -4.17 -30.98 -48.09
CA ALA A 430 -4.68 -32.23 -47.55
C ALA A 430 -3.97 -33.39 -48.28
N GLU A 431 -3.22 -34.20 -47.53
CA GLU A 431 -2.58 -35.37 -48.10
C GLU A 431 -3.69 -36.20 -48.77
N PRO A 432 -3.47 -36.70 -50.01
CA PRO A 432 -4.48 -37.46 -50.73
C PRO A 432 -4.90 -38.63 -49.85
N THR A 433 -6.14 -38.58 -49.39
CA THR A 433 -6.74 -39.63 -48.58
C THR A 433 -6.71 -40.92 -49.38
N THR A 434 -5.77 -41.81 -49.06
CA THR A 434 -5.79 -43.19 -49.52
C THR A 434 -7.04 -43.83 -48.91
N GLN A 435 -8.04 -44.08 -49.77
CA GLN A 435 -9.24 -44.81 -49.40
C GLN A 435 -8.83 -46.16 -48.76
N PRO A 436 -9.34 -46.49 -47.56
CA PRO A 436 -9.14 -47.82 -47.02
C PRO A 436 -9.94 -48.82 -47.85
N THR A 437 -9.23 -49.81 -48.39
CA THR A 437 -9.80 -50.99 -49.04
C THR A 437 -10.70 -51.72 -48.04
N GLU A 438 -11.99 -51.85 -48.38
CA GLU A 438 -12.96 -52.64 -47.63
C GLU A 438 -12.52 -54.12 -47.54
N PRO A 439 -12.50 -54.73 -46.33
CA PRO A 439 -12.65 -56.17 -46.21
C PRO A 439 -14.13 -56.50 -46.03
N SER A 440 -14.69 -57.13 -47.05
CA SER A 440 -15.90 -57.95 -46.98
C SER A 440 -15.73 -59.09 -45.98
N GLY A 441 -16.68 -59.29 -45.06
CA GLY A 441 -16.79 -60.57 -44.36
C GLY A 441 -17.48 -60.57 -43.00
N GLU A 442 -18.74 -60.98 -43.04
CA GLU A 442 -19.43 -61.83 -42.06
C GLU A 442 -19.89 -61.26 -40.71
N ALA A 443 -21.20 -61.49 -40.51
CA ALA A 443 -21.99 -61.20 -39.34
C ALA A 443 -21.86 -62.33 -38.31
N GLU A 444 -21.82 -61.99 -37.03
CA GLU A 444 -22.46 -62.79 -35.99
C GLU A 444 -22.84 -61.89 -34.82
N ALA A 445 -24.04 -62.15 -34.30
CA ALA A 445 -24.69 -61.41 -33.24
C ALA A 445 -24.22 -61.89 -31.87
N ASP A 446 -24.01 -60.98 -30.91
CA ASP A 446 -24.38 -61.28 -29.53
C ASP A 446 -24.66 -60.02 -28.69
N ALA A 447 -25.45 -60.25 -27.66
CA ALA A 447 -26.35 -59.36 -26.95
C ALA A 447 -25.71 -58.44 -25.91
N SER A 448 -26.42 -57.32 -25.67
CA SER A 448 -26.75 -56.72 -24.38
C SER A 448 -25.64 -56.46 -23.35
N LEU A 449 -25.45 -55.17 -23.00
CA LEU A 449 -25.49 -54.67 -21.62
C LEU A 449 -25.38 -53.12 -21.63
N GLN A 450 -26.50 -52.46 -21.31
CA GLN A 450 -26.51 -51.03 -20.97
C GLN A 450 -25.99 -50.83 -19.53
N PRO A 451 -25.11 -49.86 -19.26
CA PRO A 451 -24.83 -49.46 -17.89
C PRO A 451 -25.97 -48.57 -17.37
N ALA A 452 -26.52 -48.96 -16.22
CA ALA A 452 -27.54 -48.24 -15.50
C ALA A 452 -27.03 -46.88 -14.98
N ALA A 453 -27.89 -45.86 -15.06
CA ALA A 453 -27.65 -44.54 -14.48
C ALA A 453 -27.61 -44.61 -12.94
N PRO A 454 -26.75 -43.81 -12.27
CA PRO A 454 -26.71 -43.74 -10.82
C PRO A 454 -27.95 -43.02 -10.26
N GLN A 455 -28.54 -43.60 -9.20
CA GLN A 455 -29.63 -42.98 -8.43
C GLN A 455 -29.12 -41.87 -7.51
N PRO A 456 -29.92 -40.81 -7.27
CA PRO A 456 -29.58 -39.76 -6.32
C PRO A 456 -29.80 -40.22 -4.86
N GLU A 457 -28.83 -39.94 -3.99
CA GLU A 457 -28.93 -40.15 -2.54
C GLU A 457 -29.91 -39.16 -1.89
N PRO A 458 -30.66 -39.56 -0.84
CA PRO A 458 -31.51 -38.66 -0.06
C PRO A 458 -30.68 -37.77 0.90
N PRO A 459 -31.22 -36.61 1.29
CA PRO A 459 -30.52 -35.67 2.17
C PRO A 459 -30.38 -36.22 3.59
N VAL A 460 -29.19 -36.04 4.16
CA VAL A 460 -28.89 -36.29 5.57
C VAL A 460 -29.31 -35.06 6.37
N ASP A 461 -30.32 -35.20 7.22
CA ASP A 461 -30.65 -34.21 8.25
C ASP A 461 -29.58 -34.25 9.35
N LEU A 462 -28.90 -33.13 9.56
CA LEU A 462 -28.02 -32.90 10.71
C LEU A 462 -28.84 -32.26 11.85
N VAL A 463 -28.83 -32.93 13.00
CA VAL A 463 -29.31 -32.44 14.31
C VAL A 463 -28.24 -31.56 14.97
#